data_AF-A0A6P5TYM3-F1
#
_entry.id   AF-A0A6P5TYM3-F1
#
_cell.length_a   1.000
_cell.length_b   1.000
_cell.length_c   1.000
_cell.angle_alpha   90.00
_cell.angle_beta   90.00
_cell.angle_gamma   90.00
#
_symmetry.space_group_name_H-M   'P 1'
#
loop_
_entity.id
_entity.type
_entity.pdbx_description
1 polymer ?
#
loop_
_entity_poly.entity_id
_entity_poly.type
_entity_poly.pdbx_seq_one_letter_code
_entity_poly.pdbx_strand_id
1 'polypeptide(L)'
;MEEIGTSIASKIVEKPVALIGRQLSYLIYYDSNIESLKNVLKILDDKKNDLQRFVDAAKRNGATIKNQVQSWLENVNKIFHEVEELEKKVNEQRRCLYGLCPSLKSRYSLSRKAKKIAERVLDLKLDEGLSNNVANPAPRQQLGSIISSEGFKGFESRKDVMNDVLSALRNEKTRSDKRVIESAVFMKGAKQSKRILIILDDVWSELKFQDVGIPFGVHEGCNILLTSRNEEVCKVMGCKDDIFRVQALNKEEAWELFRATVGESLDNDPDLSHVAKLIVDECKGLPIAIITVGKALLPSNGKHEWKTALHELKHSLPENIPGMEPEVYSCIKLSYDKLDSDEVKSCFLLCCLFPEDYDIPIEYLVRYGAGRATFRNTNTIEDERNRVHSFVGQLKRRYLLMDSEEEECIKMHDIVRDVAISIASKDPHKFMVRSFDTEGGDGGWSGLQKATNQEHYSAISLINFKLDEDNTDGLECQKLELLQLINFSSSEYSHHFKRLKELKVLAFLGMDMSGYLASKRSLALGEPKYLHTLCLEDCKLGDISHVIGVLENLEILSFARSDIRG
;
A
#
# COMPACT_ATOMS: atom_id res chain seq x y z
N MET A 1 -28.03 -10.95 -90.34
CA MET A 1 -27.88 -11.72 -89.10
C MET A 1 -26.39 -11.74 -88.77
N GLU A 2 -25.99 -10.92 -87.80
CA GLU A 2 -24.70 -10.83 -87.07
C GLU A 2 -24.81 -9.49 -86.28
N GLU A 3 -25.60 -9.51 -85.19
CA GLU A 3 -25.16 -9.46 -83.77
C GLU A 3 -24.91 -8.01 -83.31
N ILE A 4 -25.75 -7.27 -82.57
CA ILE A 4 -26.64 -7.51 -81.41
C ILE A 4 -25.96 -8.22 -80.22
N GLY A 5 -24.81 -8.86 -80.40
CA GLY A 5 -24.09 -9.60 -79.36
C GLY A 5 -23.29 -8.75 -78.35
N THR A 6 -22.93 -7.51 -78.68
CA THR A 6 -21.96 -6.74 -77.88
C THR A 6 -22.56 -5.85 -76.78
N SER A 7 -23.76 -5.29 -76.96
CA SER A 7 -24.31 -4.30 -76.01
C SER A 7 -25.15 -4.88 -74.86
N ILE A 8 -25.79 -6.03 -75.05
CA ILE A 8 -26.54 -6.74 -73.97
C ILE A 8 -25.58 -7.59 -73.13
N ALA A 9 -24.53 -8.15 -73.74
CA ALA A 9 -23.45 -8.83 -73.02
C ALA A 9 -22.74 -7.89 -72.04
N SER A 10 -22.48 -6.62 -72.42
CA SER A 10 -21.86 -5.62 -71.53
C SER A 10 -22.68 -5.36 -70.24
N LYS A 11 -24.00 -5.19 -70.32
CA LYS A 11 -24.86 -4.88 -69.15
C LYS A 11 -25.25 -6.09 -68.30
N ILE A 12 -25.31 -7.29 -68.88
CA ILE A 12 -25.58 -8.54 -68.14
C ILE A 12 -24.31 -9.07 -67.46
N VAL A 13 -23.12 -8.74 -67.96
CA VAL A 13 -21.84 -9.08 -67.31
C VAL A 13 -21.52 -8.13 -66.14
N GLU A 14 -21.84 -6.84 -66.23
CA GLU A 14 -21.51 -5.85 -65.17
C GLU A 14 -22.17 -6.11 -63.80
N LYS A 15 -23.43 -6.56 -63.74
CA LYS A 15 -24.14 -6.80 -62.46
C LYS A 15 -23.66 -8.04 -61.69
N PRO A 16 -23.53 -9.23 -62.31
CA PRO A 16 -22.91 -10.40 -61.70
C PRO A 16 -21.43 -10.18 -61.42
N VAL A 17 -20.68 -9.50 -62.30
CA VAL A 17 -19.26 -9.18 -62.02
C VAL A 17 -19.11 -8.22 -60.85
N ALA A 18 -20.02 -7.26 -60.66
CA ALA A 18 -20.03 -6.44 -59.46
C ALA A 18 -20.40 -7.23 -58.19
N LEU A 19 -21.35 -8.18 -58.25
CA LEU A 19 -21.73 -9.05 -57.12
C LEU A 19 -20.65 -10.09 -56.78
N ILE A 20 -20.08 -10.73 -57.79
CA ILE A 20 -18.99 -11.70 -57.71
C ILE A 20 -17.71 -10.95 -57.28
N GLY A 21 -17.44 -9.77 -57.82
CA GLY A 21 -16.36 -8.88 -57.38
C GLY A 21 -16.52 -8.48 -55.92
N ARG A 22 -17.74 -8.22 -55.45
CA ARG A 22 -18.03 -7.95 -54.02
C ARG A 22 -17.79 -9.17 -53.14
N GLN A 23 -18.03 -10.39 -53.62
CA GLN A 23 -17.77 -11.62 -52.85
C GLN A 23 -16.31 -12.07 -52.90
N LEU A 24 -15.64 -11.94 -54.05
CA LEU A 24 -14.20 -12.19 -54.21
C LEU A 24 -13.36 -11.14 -53.50
N SER A 25 -13.87 -9.92 -53.27
CA SER A 25 -13.14 -8.87 -52.55
C SER A 25 -12.70 -9.30 -51.14
N TYR A 26 -13.49 -10.10 -50.41
CA TYR A 26 -13.09 -10.61 -49.08
C TYR A 26 -11.97 -11.66 -49.13
N LEU A 27 -11.80 -12.34 -50.27
CA LEU A 27 -10.70 -13.29 -50.49
C LEU A 27 -9.42 -12.55 -50.93
N ILE A 28 -9.56 -11.56 -51.82
CA ILE A 28 -8.46 -10.77 -52.37
C ILE A 28 -7.90 -9.80 -51.30
N TYR A 29 -8.76 -9.14 -50.54
CA TYR A 29 -8.40 -8.19 -49.49
C TYR A 29 -8.39 -8.83 -48.09
N TYR A 30 -8.14 -10.14 -48.01
CA TYR A 30 -8.12 -10.87 -46.74
C TYR A 30 -7.19 -10.21 -45.71
N ASP A 31 -5.91 -10.05 -46.05
CA ASP A 31 -4.90 -9.48 -45.14
C ASP A 31 -5.18 -7.99 -44.87
N SER A 32 -5.61 -7.24 -45.89
CA SER A 32 -5.96 -5.82 -45.74
C SER A 32 -7.15 -5.59 -44.81
N ASN A 33 -8.17 -6.44 -44.84
CA ASN A 33 -9.32 -6.34 -43.93
C ASN A 33 -8.92 -6.71 -42.48
N ILE A 34 -7.99 -7.64 -42.30
CA ILE A 34 -7.45 -8.00 -40.97
C ILE A 34 -6.60 -6.84 -40.42
N GLU A 35 -5.75 -6.24 -41.27
CA GLU A 35 -4.92 -5.09 -40.91
C GLU A 35 -5.77 -3.84 -40.61
N SER A 36 -6.80 -3.58 -41.42
CA SER A 36 -7.75 -2.49 -41.18
C SER A 36 -8.47 -2.65 -39.83
N LEU A 37 -8.85 -3.87 -39.44
CA LEU A 37 -9.42 -4.14 -38.13
C LEU A 37 -8.43 -3.80 -37.01
N LYS A 38 -7.15 -4.21 -37.14
CA LYS A 38 -6.11 -3.89 -36.15
C LYS A 38 -5.90 -2.39 -35.98
N ASN A 39 -5.90 -1.64 -37.08
CA ASN A 39 -5.73 -0.19 -37.04
C ASN A 39 -6.89 0.50 -36.30
N VAL A 40 -8.12 0.11 -36.62
CA VAL A 40 -9.32 0.68 -35.98
C VAL A 40 -9.42 0.26 -34.51
N LEU A 41 -9.00 -0.97 -34.17
CA LEU A 41 -8.98 -1.45 -32.79
C LEU A 41 -7.96 -0.71 -31.93
N LYS A 42 -6.78 -0.38 -32.48
CA LYS A 42 -5.78 0.43 -31.78
C LYS A 42 -6.34 1.78 -31.34
N ILE A 43 -7.06 2.47 -32.25
CA ILE A 43 -7.72 3.74 -31.95
C ILE A 43 -8.77 3.58 -30.85
N LEU A 44 -9.51 2.46 -30.85
CA LEU A 44 -10.49 2.17 -29.81
C LEU A 44 -9.82 1.89 -28.45
N ASP A 45 -8.69 1.18 -28.44
CA ASP A 45 -7.92 0.88 -27.23
C ASP A 45 -7.38 2.15 -26.59
N ASP A 46 -6.79 3.05 -27.39
CA ASP A 46 -6.31 4.34 -26.91
C ASP A 46 -7.44 5.13 -26.23
N LYS A 47 -8.63 5.19 -26.87
CA LYS A 47 -9.81 5.85 -26.30
C LYS A 47 -10.34 5.18 -25.04
N LYS A 48 -10.33 3.85 -24.99
CA LYS A 48 -10.72 3.09 -23.80
C LYS A 48 -9.77 3.39 -22.64
N ASN A 49 -8.47 3.39 -22.89
CA ASN A 49 -7.44 3.64 -21.89
C ASN A 49 -7.54 5.07 -21.34
N ASP A 50 -7.75 6.07 -22.20
CA ASP A 50 -7.98 7.45 -21.77
C ASP A 50 -9.25 7.58 -20.93
N LEU A 51 -10.36 6.97 -21.36
CA LEU A 51 -11.62 6.99 -20.62
C LEU A 51 -11.50 6.28 -19.27
N GLN A 52 -10.77 5.16 -19.22
CA GLN A 52 -10.53 4.40 -18.00
C GLN A 52 -9.72 5.23 -16.98
N ARG A 53 -8.71 5.98 -17.41
CA ARG A 53 -7.98 6.92 -16.54
C ARG A 53 -8.90 7.96 -15.91
N PHE A 54 -9.86 8.50 -16.67
CA PHE A 54 -10.85 9.42 -16.12
C PHE A 54 -11.80 8.74 -15.13
N VAL A 55 -12.23 7.50 -15.41
CA VAL A 55 -13.06 6.69 -14.51
C VAL A 55 -12.32 6.40 -13.21
N ASP A 56 -11.05 6.02 -13.26
CA ASP A 56 -10.25 5.71 -12.08
C ASP A 56 -10.00 6.96 -11.24
N ALA A 57 -9.74 8.10 -11.88
CA ALA A 57 -9.66 9.40 -11.21
C ALA A 57 -10.99 9.78 -10.54
N ALA A 58 -12.12 9.54 -11.20
CA ALA A 58 -13.44 9.81 -10.63
C ALA A 58 -13.76 8.90 -9.43
N LYS A 59 -13.38 7.62 -9.49
CA LYS A 59 -13.51 6.68 -8.36
C LYS A 59 -12.67 7.10 -7.16
N ARG A 60 -11.40 7.49 -7.38
CA ARG A 60 -10.53 8.04 -6.31
C ARG A 60 -11.16 9.27 -5.64
N ASN A 61 -11.91 10.06 -6.40
CA ASN A 61 -12.62 11.23 -5.90
C ASN A 61 -14.01 10.91 -5.31
N GLY A 62 -14.35 9.63 -5.10
CA GLY A 62 -15.64 9.18 -4.54
C GLY A 62 -16.85 9.43 -5.45
N ALA A 63 -16.64 9.79 -6.71
CA ALA A 63 -17.72 10.14 -7.64
C ALA A 63 -18.40 8.90 -8.23
N THR A 64 -19.70 8.99 -8.53
CA THR A 64 -20.46 7.89 -9.12
C THR A 64 -20.35 7.94 -10.65
N ILE A 65 -19.80 6.90 -11.25
CA ILE A 65 -19.64 6.80 -12.71
C ILE A 65 -21.01 6.76 -13.39
N LYS A 66 -21.14 7.49 -14.51
CA LYS A 66 -22.39 7.50 -15.28
C LYS A 66 -22.60 6.15 -15.97
N ASN A 67 -23.82 5.62 -15.90
CA ASN A 67 -24.21 4.35 -16.53
C ASN A 67 -23.86 4.27 -18.03
N GLN A 68 -23.91 5.40 -18.75
CA GLN A 68 -23.57 5.46 -20.18
C GLN A 68 -22.09 5.17 -20.43
N VAL A 69 -21.18 5.64 -19.56
CA VAL A 69 -19.74 5.36 -19.65
C VAL A 69 -19.48 3.88 -19.37
N GLN A 70 -20.16 3.33 -18.36
CA GLN A 70 -20.05 1.92 -17.98
C GLN A 70 -20.54 0.99 -19.11
N SER A 71 -21.69 1.30 -19.70
CA SER A 71 -22.23 0.56 -20.85
C SER A 71 -21.32 0.65 -22.08
N TRP A 72 -20.69 1.81 -22.33
CA TRP A 72 -19.73 1.95 -23.42
C TRP A 72 -18.50 1.06 -23.20
N LEU A 73 -17.91 1.08 -22.00
CA LEU A 73 -16.76 0.21 -21.66
C LEU A 73 -17.09 -1.28 -21.80
N GLU A 74 -18.28 -1.70 -21.37
CA GLU A 74 -18.74 -3.08 -21.54
C GLU A 74 -18.85 -3.48 -23.02
N ASN A 75 -19.42 -2.60 -23.86
CA ASN A 75 -19.55 -2.87 -25.29
C ASN A 75 -18.18 -2.95 -25.99
N VAL A 76 -17.24 -2.10 -25.57
CA VAL A 76 -15.85 -2.13 -26.06
C VAL A 76 -15.15 -3.43 -25.63
N ASN A 77 -15.28 -3.85 -24.38
CA ASN A 77 -14.71 -5.11 -23.89
C ASN A 77 -15.26 -6.34 -24.64
N LYS A 78 -16.56 -6.36 -24.97
CA LYS A 78 -17.16 -7.41 -25.80
C LYS A 78 -16.51 -7.49 -27.18
N ILE A 79 -16.19 -6.35 -27.80
CA ILE A 79 -15.51 -6.31 -29.10
C ILE A 79 -14.08 -6.84 -28.99
N PHE A 80 -13.32 -6.43 -27.97
CA PHE A 80 -11.97 -6.96 -27.75
C PHE A 80 -11.99 -8.49 -27.64
N HIS A 81 -12.95 -9.04 -26.88
CA HIS A 81 -13.11 -10.49 -26.78
C HIS A 81 -13.43 -11.16 -28.12
N GLU A 82 -14.34 -10.58 -28.92
CA GLU A 82 -14.64 -11.08 -30.27
C GLU A 82 -13.42 -11.05 -31.21
N VAL A 83 -12.53 -10.07 -31.05
CA VAL A 83 -11.29 -9.97 -31.83
C VAL A 83 -10.27 -11.01 -31.38
N GLU A 84 -10.09 -11.24 -30.08
CA GLU A 84 -9.20 -12.29 -29.57
C GLU A 84 -9.57 -13.67 -30.13
N GLU A 85 -10.87 -14.00 -30.18
CA GLU A 85 -11.34 -15.23 -30.82
C GLU A 85 -11.04 -15.28 -32.32
N LEU A 86 -11.15 -14.15 -33.01
CA LEU A 86 -10.84 -14.04 -34.43
C LEU A 86 -9.33 -14.25 -34.67
N GLU A 87 -8.47 -13.64 -33.85
CA GLU A 87 -7.02 -13.75 -33.95
C GLU A 87 -6.53 -15.17 -33.68
N LYS A 88 -7.12 -15.89 -32.71
CA LYS A 88 -6.86 -17.32 -32.49
C LYS A 88 -7.11 -18.12 -33.77
N LYS A 89 -8.26 -17.91 -34.43
CA LYS A 89 -8.64 -18.59 -35.69
C LYS A 89 -7.73 -18.22 -36.87
N VAL A 90 -7.30 -16.96 -36.95
CA VAL A 90 -6.33 -16.50 -37.96
C VAL A 90 -4.96 -17.16 -37.74
N ASN A 91 -4.50 -17.27 -36.49
CA ASN A 91 -3.23 -17.90 -36.14
C ASN A 91 -3.25 -19.42 -36.34
N GLU A 92 -4.35 -20.09 -36.06
CA GLU A 92 -4.57 -21.52 -36.38
C GLU A 92 -4.47 -21.78 -37.88
N GLN A 93 -5.03 -20.91 -38.73
CA GLN A 93 -4.86 -21.00 -40.18
C GLN A 93 -3.41 -20.82 -40.63
N ARG A 94 -2.65 -19.95 -39.97
CA ARG A 94 -1.21 -19.72 -40.28
C ARG A 94 -0.32 -20.90 -39.89
N ARG A 95 -0.73 -21.70 -38.90
CA ARG A 95 0.02 -22.86 -38.38
C ARG A 95 -0.25 -24.17 -39.13
N CYS A 96 -1.15 -24.18 -40.11
CA CYS A 96 -1.47 -25.36 -40.91
C CYS A 96 -0.32 -25.68 -41.91
N LEU A 97 0.35 -26.81 -41.66
CA LEU A 97 1.45 -27.51 -42.37
C LEU A 97 1.96 -26.96 -43.72
N TYR A 98 3.24 -26.55 -43.74
CA TYR A 98 4.16 -26.52 -44.90
C TYR A 98 3.64 -25.87 -46.20
N GLY A 99 2.90 -24.75 -46.11
CA GLY A 99 2.71 -23.86 -47.26
C GLY A 99 1.68 -24.27 -48.31
N LEU A 100 0.84 -25.28 -48.07
CA LEU A 100 -0.24 -25.67 -48.99
C LEU A 100 -1.63 -25.22 -48.48
N CYS A 101 -1.93 -23.95 -48.76
CA CYS A 101 -3.24 -23.30 -48.91
C CYS A 101 -4.29 -23.40 -47.78
N PRO A 102 -4.59 -22.29 -47.06
CA PRO A 102 -5.80 -22.18 -46.23
C PRO A 102 -7.06 -22.33 -47.09
N SER A 103 -8.09 -23.02 -46.60
CA SER A 103 -9.35 -23.15 -47.36
C SER A 103 -9.93 -21.78 -47.68
N LEU A 104 -10.14 -21.47 -48.97
CA LEU A 104 -10.69 -20.18 -49.43
C LEU A 104 -11.99 -19.83 -48.69
N LYS A 105 -12.84 -20.82 -48.44
CA LYS A 105 -14.08 -20.66 -47.65
C LYS A 105 -13.84 -20.08 -46.25
N SER A 106 -12.76 -20.48 -45.59
CA SER A 106 -12.42 -20.02 -44.25
C SER A 106 -11.77 -18.62 -44.26
N ARG A 107 -10.90 -18.32 -45.24
CA ARG A 107 -10.39 -16.94 -45.45
C ARG A 107 -11.52 -15.95 -45.72
N TYR A 108 -12.45 -16.29 -46.62
CA TYR A 108 -13.64 -15.49 -46.90
C TYR A 108 -14.44 -15.21 -45.62
N SER A 109 -14.71 -16.25 -44.82
CA SER A 109 -15.47 -16.13 -43.58
C SER A 109 -14.80 -15.21 -42.56
N LEU A 110 -13.49 -15.41 -42.32
CA LEU A 110 -12.73 -14.59 -41.36
C LEU A 110 -12.59 -13.14 -41.82
N SER A 111 -12.29 -12.89 -43.11
CA SER A 111 -12.22 -11.52 -43.64
C SER A 111 -13.55 -10.79 -43.54
N ARG A 112 -14.67 -11.49 -43.82
CA ARG A 112 -16.01 -10.93 -43.64
C ARG A 112 -16.32 -10.62 -42.18
N LYS A 113 -15.93 -11.50 -41.24
CA LYS A 113 -16.09 -11.25 -39.80
C LYS A 113 -15.24 -10.06 -39.35
N ALA A 114 -13.99 -9.96 -39.81
CA ALA A 114 -13.09 -8.85 -39.52
C ALA A 114 -13.67 -7.51 -39.97
N LYS A 115 -14.16 -7.43 -41.22
CA LYS A 115 -14.77 -6.22 -41.76
C LYS A 115 -16.01 -5.79 -40.98
N LYS A 116 -16.89 -6.74 -40.60
CA LYS A 116 -18.08 -6.44 -39.79
C LYS A 116 -17.72 -5.89 -38.40
N ILE A 117 -16.68 -6.43 -37.77
CA ILE A 117 -16.20 -5.91 -36.48
C ILE A 117 -15.63 -4.50 -36.68
N ALA A 118 -14.83 -4.27 -37.72
CA ALA A 118 -14.28 -2.96 -38.02
C ALA A 118 -15.38 -1.90 -38.26
N GLU A 119 -16.44 -2.25 -39.00
CA GLU A 119 -17.62 -1.39 -39.19
C GLU A 119 -18.32 -1.07 -37.85
N ARG A 120 -18.52 -2.07 -36.98
CA ARG A 120 -19.08 -1.85 -35.63
C ARG A 120 -18.23 -0.93 -34.76
N VAL A 121 -16.89 -1.01 -34.88
CA VAL A 121 -16.00 -0.12 -34.14
C VAL A 121 -16.07 1.31 -34.68
N LEU A 122 -16.19 1.49 -36.00
CA LEU A 122 -16.35 2.83 -36.60
C LEU A 122 -17.70 3.47 -36.22
N ASP A 123 -18.74 2.67 -36.02
CA ASP A 123 -20.05 3.12 -35.56
C ASP A 123 -20.12 3.38 -34.04
N LEU A 124 -19.15 2.86 -33.27
CA LEU A 124 -19.02 3.12 -31.83
C LEU A 124 -18.50 4.54 -31.58
N LYS A 125 -19.44 5.49 -31.55
CA LYS A 125 -19.17 6.86 -31.13
C LYS A 125 -19.43 7.01 -29.64
N LEU A 126 -18.42 7.49 -28.92
CA LEU A 126 -18.62 8.08 -27.60
C LEU A 126 -19.05 9.54 -27.81
N ASP A 127 -20.09 9.98 -27.12
CA ASP A 127 -20.47 11.40 -27.10
C ASP A 127 -19.28 12.21 -26.57
N GLU A 128 -18.84 13.23 -27.31
CA GLU A 128 -17.72 14.10 -26.92
C GLU A 128 -17.97 14.77 -25.56
N GLY A 129 -19.24 15.02 -25.20
CA GLY A 129 -19.62 15.56 -23.90
C GLY A 129 -19.41 14.59 -22.72
N LEU A 130 -19.39 13.28 -22.97
CA LEU A 130 -19.15 12.25 -21.96
C LEU A 130 -17.66 12.01 -21.70
N SER A 131 -16.79 12.23 -22.70
CA SER A 131 -15.34 12.06 -22.56
C SER A 131 -14.73 13.03 -21.54
N ASN A 132 -15.32 14.21 -21.39
CA ASN A 132 -14.85 15.25 -20.46
C ASN A 132 -15.56 15.21 -19.10
N ASN A 133 -16.59 14.37 -18.94
CA ASN A 133 -17.43 14.34 -17.74
C ASN A 133 -18.01 12.95 -17.48
N VAL A 134 -17.16 12.05 -16.98
CA VAL A 134 -17.44 10.62 -16.82
C VAL A 134 -18.28 10.25 -15.59
N ALA A 135 -18.47 11.16 -14.64
CA ALA A 135 -19.06 10.86 -13.34
C ALA A 135 -19.95 12.01 -12.83
N ASN A 136 -20.91 11.66 -11.98
CA ASN A 136 -21.66 12.62 -11.18
C ASN A 136 -20.98 12.80 -9.82
N PRO A 137 -21.02 14.01 -9.22
CA PRO A 137 -20.53 14.22 -7.86
C PRO A 137 -21.19 13.24 -6.90
N ALA A 138 -20.42 12.78 -5.91
CA ALA A 138 -20.94 11.91 -4.85
C ALA A 138 -22.22 12.53 -4.25
N PRO A 139 -23.27 11.71 -3.96
CA PRO A 139 -24.35 12.16 -3.10
C PRO A 139 -23.73 12.72 -1.81
N ARG A 140 -24.20 13.89 -1.35
CA ARG A 140 -23.77 14.43 -0.05
C ARG A 140 -24.08 13.38 1.00
N GLN A 141 -23.05 12.70 1.49
CA GLN A 141 -23.17 11.93 2.72
C GLN A 141 -23.57 12.94 3.79
N GLN A 142 -24.73 12.70 4.42
CA GLN A 142 -25.05 13.41 5.65
C GLN A 142 -23.90 13.13 6.62
N LEU A 143 -23.24 14.18 7.10
CA LEU A 143 -22.10 14.13 8.02
C LEU A 143 -22.42 13.47 9.38
N GLY A 144 -23.61 12.86 9.52
CA GLY A 144 -24.17 12.38 10.79
C GLY A 144 -23.89 10.91 11.12
N SER A 145 -23.17 10.14 10.30
CA SER A 145 -22.93 8.71 10.58
C SER A 145 -21.48 8.27 10.70
N ILE A 146 -20.48 9.17 10.59
CA ILE A 146 -19.07 8.80 10.84
C ILE A 146 -18.80 8.60 12.34
N ILE A 147 -19.69 9.06 13.23
CA ILE A 147 -19.59 8.84 14.70
C ILE A 147 -20.29 7.53 15.12
N SER A 148 -20.43 6.56 14.20
CA SER A 148 -20.81 5.18 14.54
C SER A 148 -19.81 4.21 13.93
N SER A 149 -18.56 4.31 14.37
CA SER A 149 -17.72 3.13 14.47
C SER A 149 -17.74 2.68 15.93
N GLU A 150 -17.90 1.37 16.16
CA GLU A 150 -18.03 0.71 17.46
C GLU A 150 -16.82 0.91 18.41
N GLY A 151 -15.88 1.81 18.10
CA GLY A 151 -14.69 2.11 18.89
C GLY A 151 -14.62 3.52 19.49
N PHE A 152 -15.39 4.51 19.00
CA PHE A 152 -15.29 5.88 19.52
C PHE A 152 -16.36 6.15 20.57
N LYS A 153 -16.06 5.80 21.83
CA LYS A 153 -16.83 6.33 22.95
C LYS A 153 -16.63 7.84 22.98
N GLY A 154 -17.67 8.59 22.64
CA GLY A 154 -17.63 10.05 22.63
C GLY A 154 -17.49 10.60 24.04
N PHE A 155 -16.26 10.62 24.56
CA PHE A 155 -15.90 11.28 25.81
C PHE A 155 -16.17 12.78 25.69
N GLU A 156 -16.67 13.40 26.76
CA GLU A 156 -17.08 14.80 26.72
C GLU A 156 -15.88 15.69 26.45
N SER A 157 -14.73 15.37 27.06
CA SER A 157 -13.46 16.05 26.79
C SER A 157 -13.03 16.03 25.32
N ARG A 158 -13.39 14.97 24.57
CA ARG A 158 -13.09 14.84 23.14
C ARG A 158 -14.10 15.58 22.28
N LYS A 159 -15.37 15.60 22.68
CA LYS A 159 -16.42 16.37 21.99
C LYS A 159 -16.16 17.86 22.08
N ASP A 160 -15.71 18.36 23.23
CA ASP A 160 -15.39 19.77 23.41
C ASP A 160 -14.29 20.22 22.43
N VAL A 161 -13.17 19.49 22.37
CA VAL A 161 -12.08 19.77 21.42
C VAL A 161 -12.57 19.67 19.98
N MET A 162 -13.38 18.66 19.65
CA MET A 162 -13.97 18.53 18.31
C MET A 162 -14.88 19.71 17.96
N ASN A 163 -15.70 20.18 18.90
CA ASN A 163 -16.57 21.34 18.71
C ASN A 163 -15.76 22.62 18.48
N ASP A 164 -14.68 22.80 19.23
CA ASP A 164 -13.75 23.92 19.06
C ASP A 164 -13.12 23.92 17.67
N VAL A 165 -12.59 22.77 17.22
CA VAL A 165 -12.06 22.58 15.86
C VAL A 165 -13.14 22.90 14.80
N LEU A 166 -14.34 22.33 14.94
CA LEU A 166 -15.45 22.57 14.02
C LEU A 166 -15.89 24.05 14.00
N SER A 167 -15.79 24.75 15.13
CA SER A 167 -16.11 26.17 15.22
C SER A 167 -15.08 27.02 14.46
N ALA A 168 -13.79 26.70 14.59
CA ALA A 168 -12.71 27.38 13.89
C ALA A 168 -12.82 27.17 12.38
N LEU A 169 -13.12 25.95 11.94
CA LEU A 169 -13.36 25.63 10.52
C LEU A 169 -14.58 26.37 9.93
N ARG A 170 -15.55 26.79 10.76
CA ARG A 170 -16.76 27.51 10.31
C ARG A 170 -16.58 29.04 10.24
N ASN A 171 -15.65 29.60 11.00
CA ASN A 171 -15.53 31.05 11.24
C ASN A 171 -14.67 31.82 10.22
N GLU A 172 -14.31 31.22 9.08
CA GLU A 172 -13.44 31.84 8.06
C GLU A 172 -13.95 33.16 7.45
N LYS A 173 -15.24 33.50 7.62
CA LYS A 173 -15.85 34.69 7.01
C LYS A 173 -15.35 36.02 7.60
N THR A 174 -14.62 36.05 8.72
CA THR A 174 -14.27 37.28 9.45
C THR A 174 -12.77 37.60 9.53
N ARG A 175 -11.86 36.74 9.04
CA ARG A 175 -10.41 37.04 9.07
C ARG A 175 -9.97 37.83 7.84
N SER A 176 -10.08 39.14 7.96
CA SER A 176 -9.81 40.14 6.94
C SER A 176 -8.38 40.71 6.99
N ASP A 177 -7.34 39.88 6.80
CA ASP A 177 -5.99 40.38 6.51
C ASP A 177 -5.48 39.74 5.21
N LYS A 178 -5.95 40.33 4.10
CA LYS A 178 -5.71 39.87 2.72
C LYS A 178 -4.41 40.47 2.19
N ARG A 179 -3.37 39.64 2.02
CA ARG A 179 -2.30 39.90 1.04
C ARG A 179 -2.40 38.87 -0.07
N VAL A 180 -2.64 39.38 -1.28
CA VAL A 180 -2.84 38.62 -2.52
C VAL A 180 -1.49 38.31 -3.14
N ILE A 181 -1.20 37.03 -3.36
CA ILE A 181 -0.25 36.59 -4.40
C ILE A 181 -0.95 35.45 -5.13
N GLU A 182 -1.22 35.66 -6.42
CA GLU A 182 -1.78 34.65 -7.32
C GLU A 182 -0.69 33.64 -7.67
N SER A 183 -0.89 32.35 -7.34
CA SER A 183 -0.25 31.27 -8.07
C SER A 183 -1.28 30.21 -8.42
N ALA A 184 -1.43 29.96 -9.71
CA ALA A 184 -2.48 29.16 -10.29
C ALA A 184 -1.89 27.88 -10.87
N VAL A 185 -2.07 26.72 -10.22
CA VAL A 185 -2.18 25.41 -10.88
C VAL A 185 -2.94 24.44 -9.96
N PHE A 186 -4.28 24.38 -10.04
CA PHE A 186 -5.02 23.11 -9.94
C PHE A 186 -6.52 23.19 -10.30
N MET A 187 -7.13 24.38 -10.37
CA MET A 187 -8.60 24.49 -10.50
C MET A 187 -9.06 25.22 -11.76
N LYS A 188 -8.68 24.73 -12.96
CA LYS A 188 -9.40 25.07 -14.20
C LYS A 188 -10.42 23.95 -14.49
N GLY A 189 -11.62 24.05 -13.91
CA GLY A 189 -12.68 23.10 -14.27
C GLY A 189 -13.96 23.05 -13.44
N ALA A 190 -14.16 23.85 -12.39
CA ALA A 190 -15.39 23.79 -11.60
C ALA A 190 -15.93 25.19 -11.26
N LYS A 191 -16.90 25.68 -12.05
CA LYS A 191 -17.77 26.81 -11.67
C LYS A 191 -18.84 26.39 -10.63
N GLN A 192 -18.41 25.77 -9.54
CA GLN A 192 -19.20 25.56 -8.33
C GLN A 192 -18.28 25.73 -7.12
N SER A 193 -18.64 26.61 -6.20
CA SER A 193 -17.95 26.89 -4.94
C SER A 193 -17.93 25.65 -4.04
N LYS A 194 -17.05 24.68 -4.32
CA LYS A 194 -16.82 23.53 -3.45
C LYS A 194 -15.94 23.98 -2.29
N ARG A 195 -16.41 23.80 -1.06
CA ARG A 195 -15.56 23.90 0.13
C ARG A 195 -14.75 22.61 0.23
N ILE A 196 -13.44 22.75 0.37
CA ILE A 196 -12.47 21.65 0.47
C ILE A 196 -11.89 21.71 1.89
N LEU A 197 -11.85 20.57 2.57
CA LEU A 197 -11.10 20.39 3.81
C LEU A 197 -9.94 19.44 3.48
N ILE A 198 -8.72 19.89 3.72
CA ILE A 198 -7.51 19.08 3.65
C ILE A 198 -7.13 18.73 5.08
N ILE A 199 -6.91 17.45 5.36
CA ILE A 199 -6.43 16.97 6.66
C ILE A 199 -5.02 16.46 6.45
N LEU A 200 -4.06 17.06 7.15
CA LEU A 200 -2.67 16.64 7.19
C LEU A 200 -2.43 15.98 8.53
N ASP A 201 -2.44 14.65 8.53
CA ASP A 201 -2.22 13.88 9.75
C ASP A 201 -0.72 13.72 10.01
N ASP A 202 -0.35 13.76 11.29
CA ASP A 202 0.99 13.49 11.82
C ASP A 202 2.15 14.30 11.17
N VAL A 203 2.05 15.63 11.24
CA VAL A 203 3.07 16.53 10.68
C VAL A 203 4.25 16.72 11.64
N TRP A 204 5.45 16.33 11.21
CA TRP A 204 6.67 16.37 12.03
C TRP A 204 7.57 17.60 11.83
N SER A 205 7.47 18.30 10.69
CA SER A 205 8.31 19.46 10.37
C SER A 205 7.58 20.45 9.46
N GLU A 206 8.18 21.63 9.24
CA GLU A 206 7.61 22.64 8.35
C GLU A 206 7.42 22.08 6.93
N LEU A 207 6.17 22.06 6.48
CA LEU A 207 5.79 21.65 5.15
C LEU A 207 5.47 22.86 4.30
N LYS A 208 6.18 23.03 3.18
CA LYS A 208 5.78 23.99 2.16
C LYS A 208 4.64 23.38 1.35
N PHE A 209 3.44 23.93 1.49
CA PHE A 209 2.25 23.45 0.77
C PHE A 209 2.45 23.32 -0.75
N GLN A 210 3.26 24.19 -1.36
CA GLN A 210 3.58 24.14 -2.79
C GLN A 210 4.32 22.85 -3.18
N ASP A 211 5.20 22.32 -2.31
CA ASP A 211 6.01 21.14 -2.58
C ASP A 211 5.15 19.87 -2.64
N VAL A 212 4.00 19.87 -1.95
CA VAL A 212 2.99 18.79 -1.97
C VAL A 212 1.82 19.08 -2.91
N GLY A 213 1.94 20.11 -3.77
CA GLY A 213 0.93 20.46 -4.76
C GLY A 213 -0.34 21.10 -4.18
N ILE A 214 -0.31 21.55 -2.92
CA ILE A 214 -1.39 22.33 -2.30
C ILE A 214 -1.16 23.79 -2.68
N PRO A 215 -2.06 24.40 -3.48
CA PRO A 215 -1.86 25.78 -3.93
C PRO A 215 -1.87 26.74 -2.74
N PHE A 216 -0.80 27.52 -2.62
CA PHE A 216 -0.63 28.53 -1.58
C PHE A 216 -1.27 29.85 -2.03
N GLY A 217 -2.32 30.29 -1.34
CA GLY A 217 -3.04 31.54 -1.62
C GLY A 217 -4.41 31.60 -0.96
N VAL A 218 -5.02 32.80 -0.90
CA VAL A 218 -6.39 32.99 -0.39
C VAL A 218 -7.37 32.35 -1.37
N HIS A 219 -7.66 31.08 -1.17
CA HIS A 219 -8.72 30.38 -1.89
C HIS A 219 -9.97 30.39 -1.01
N GLU A 220 -10.96 31.20 -1.40
CA GLU A 220 -12.28 31.14 -0.74
C GLU A 220 -12.82 29.70 -0.82
N GLY A 221 -12.85 29.03 0.33
CA GLY A 221 -13.37 27.67 0.48
C GLY A 221 -12.34 26.54 0.58
N CYS A 222 -11.09 26.77 0.99
CA CYS A 222 -10.16 25.68 1.33
C CYS A 222 -9.66 25.82 2.77
N ASN A 223 -9.97 24.84 3.62
CA ASN A 223 -9.51 24.77 5.00
C ASN A 223 -8.45 23.68 5.11
N ILE A 224 -7.40 23.92 5.92
CA ILE A 224 -6.40 22.91 6.24
C ILE A 224 -6.49 22.65 7.74
N LEU A 225 -6.74 21.39 8.11
CA LEU A 225 -6.60 20.89 9.46
C LEU A 225 -5.31 20.08 9.50
N LEU A 226 -4.45 20.29 10.50
CA LEU A 226 -3.26 19.48 10.70
C LEU A 226 -3.22 18.94 12.12
N THR A 227 -2.64 17.75 12.28
CA THR A 227 -2.33 17.16 13.58
C THR A 227 -0.81 17.07 13.72
N SER A 228 -0.30 17.25 14.94
CA SER A 228 1.13 17.12 15.24
C SER A 228 1.32 16.82 16.71
N ARG A 229 2.37 16.05 17.02
CA ARG A 229 2.85 15.83 18.40
C ARG A 229 3.67 17.02 18.92
N ASN A 230 4.10 17.93 18.03
CA ASN A 230 4.92 19.07 18.37
C ASN A 230 4.18 20.39 18.08
N GLU A 231 3.77 21.09 19.13
CA GLU A 231 3.07 22.37 19.01
C GLU A 231 3.86 23.42 18.20
N GLU A 232 5.20 23.37 18.24
CA GLU A 232 6.02 24.30 17.48
C GLU A 232 5.86 24.11 15.97
N VAL A 233 5.65 22.87 15.51
CA VAL A 233 5.33 22.59 14.10
C VAL A 233 4.03 23.28 13.71
N CYS A 234 2.99 23.22 14.55
CA CYS A 234 1.73 23.94 14.30
C CYS A 234 1.94 25.45 14.17
N LYS A 235 2.79 26.04 15.03
CA LYS A 235 3.09 27.48 14.99
C LYS A 235 3.82 27.88 13.72
N VAL A 236 4.84 27.11 13.33
CA VAL A 236 5.62 27.34 12.10
C VAL A 236 4.72 27.17 10.86
N MET A 237 3.78 26.22 10.89
CA MET A 237 2.76 26.03 9.85
C MET A 237 1.69 27.15 9.80
N GLY A 238 1.73 28.13 10.70
CA GLY A 238 0.87 29.31 10.69
C GLY A 238 -0.40 29.21 11.55
N CYS A 239 -0.58 28.13 12.31
CA CYS A 239 -1.66 27.99 13.29
C CYS A 239 -1.32 28.82 14.54
N LYS A 240 -1.58 30.13 14.53
CA LYS A 240 -1.28 30.99 15.70
C LYS A 240 -2.36 30.87 16.78
N ASP A 241 -3.60 31.19 16.44
CA ASP A 241 -4.71 31.28 17.39
C ASP A 241 -5.64 30.04 17.36
N ASP A 242 -5.41 29.09 16.45
CA ASP A 242 -6.25 27.89 16.26
C ASP A 242 -5.47 26.60 16.58
N ILE A 243 -4.80 26.55 17.72
CA ILE A 243 -4.14 25.34 18.23
C ILE A 243 -5.05 24.70 19.27
N PHE A 244 -5.51 23.49 18.98
CA PHE A 244 -6.38 22.71 19.86
C PHE A 244 -5.59 21.57 20.50
N ARG A 245 -5.30 21.67 21.80
CA ARG A 245 -4.56 20.64 22.53
C ARG A 245 -5.48 19.50 22.96
N VAL A 246 -5.24 18.30 22.45
CA VAL A 246 -5.92 17.08 22.90
C VAL A 246 -5.27 16.59 24.19
N GLN A 247 -5.89 16.87 25.34
CA GLN A 247 -5.37 16.48 26.67
C GLN A 247 -5.52 14.97 26.93
N ALA A 248 -4.83 14.40 27.92
CA ALA A 248 -5.15 13.06 28.41
C ALA A 248 -6.60 12.98 28.95
N LEU A 249 -7.19 11.78 28.96
CA LEU A 249 -8.51 11.58 29.55
C LEU A 249 -8.48 11.89 31.05
N ASN A 250 -9.58 12.45 31.56
CA ASN A 250 -9.75 12.58 33.01
C ASN A 250 -9.93 11.19 33.66
N LYS A 251 -9.88 11.14 35.00
CA LYS A 251 -9.91 9.86 35.74
C LYS A 251 -11.19 9.08 35.50
N GLU A 252 -12.31 9.77 35.40
CA GLU A 252 -13.63 9.18 35.19
C GLU A 252 -13.73 8.55 33.78
N GLU A 253 -13.34 9.30 32.74
CA GLU A 253 -13.30 8.83 31.35
C GLU A 253 -12.28 7.70 31.15
N ALA A 254 -11.10 7.80 31.77
CA ALA A 254 -10.07 6.77 31.73
C ALA A 254 -10.55 5.46 32.37
N TRP A 255 -11.19 5.54 33.54
CA TRP A 255 -11.80 4.39 34.20
C TRP A 255 -12.93 3.78 33.36
N GLU A 256 -13.74 4.63 32.73
CA GLU A 256 -14.81 4.20 31.86
C GLU A 256 -14.30 3.47 30.61
N LEU A 257 -13.21 3.96 30.00
CA LEU A 257 -12.53 3.29 28.88
C LEU A 257 -11.96 1.93 29.31
N PHE A 258 -11.31 1.87 30.47
CA PHE A 258 -10.75 0.64 30.99
C PHE A 258 -11.83 -0.41 31.25
N ARG A 259 -12.95 -0.03 31.91
CA ARG A 259 -14.09 -0.93 32.13
C ARG A 259 -14.68 -1.45 30.82
N ALA A 260 -14.83 -0.59 29.82
CA ALA A 260 -15.29 -1.02 28.50
C ALA A 260 -14.32 -2.01 27.83
N THR A 261 -13.02 -1.91 28.14
CA THR A 261 -11.97 -2.76 27.57
C THR A 261 -11.95 -4.16 28.19
N VAL A 262 -12.09 -4.25 29.52
CA VAL A 262 -11.94 -5.48 30.31
C VAL A 262 -13.26 -6.19 30.63
N GLY A 263 -14.40 -5.50 30.49
CA GLY A 263 -15.73 -5.99 30.81
C GLY A 263 -16.22 -5.60 32.21
N GLU A 264 -17.54 -5.65 32.41
CA GLU A 264 -18.22 -5.18 33.64
C GLU A 264 -18.07 -6.13 34.84
N SER A 265 -17.46 -7.30 34.68
CA SER A 265 -17.31 -8.31 35.75
C SER A 265 -16.45 -7.85 36.93
N LEU A 266 -15.65 -6.79 36.76
CA LEU A 266 -14.82 -6.18 37.80
C LEU A 266 -15.63 -5.60 38.97
N ASP A 267 -16.88 -5.22 38.75
CA ASP A 267 -17.70 -4.56 39.77
C ASP A 267 -18.16 -5.54 40.88
N ASN A 268 -18.00 -6.85 40.67
CA ASN A 268 -18.35 -7.89 41.65
C ASN A 268 -17.26 -8.16 42.68
N ASP A 269 -16.02 -7.68 42.49
CA ASP A 269 -14.90 -7.82 43.42
C ASP A 269 -14.32 -6.44 43.78
N PRO A 270 -14.69 -5.87 44.95
CA PRO A 270 -14.25 -4.54 45.36
C PRO A 270 -12.72 -4.39 45.49
N ASP A 271 -12.00 -5.44 45.87
CA ASP A 271 -10.55 -5.39 46.05
C ASP A 271 -9.85 -5.42 44.69
N LEU A 272 -10.34 -6.25 43.76
CA LEU A 272 -9.88 -6.25 42.37
C LEU A 272 -10.18 -4.91 41.68
N SER A 273 -11.37 -4.35 41.88
CA SER A 273 -11.75 -3.04 41.37
C SER A 273 -10.82 -1.92 41.86
N HIS A 274 -10.41 -1.97 43.14
CA HIS A 274 -9.43 -1.03 43.68
C HIS A 274 -8.06 -1.17 43.00
N VAL A 275 -7.54 -2.39 42.83
CA VAL A 275 -6.28 -2.63 42.11
C VAL A 275 -6.37 -2.17 40.66
N ALA A 276 -7.48 -2.44 39.98
CA ALA A 276 -7.72 -2.02 38.60
C ALA A 276 -7.66 -0.49 38.46
N LYS A 277 -8.28 0.26 39.36
CA LYS A 277 -8.21 1.74 39.36
C LYS A 277 -6.77 2.25 39.52
N LEU A 278 -5.98 1.63 40.40
CA LEU A 278 -4.57 1.98 40.55
C LEU A 278 -3.77 1.72 39.27
N ILE A 279 -4.07 0.64 38.54
CA ILE A 279 -3.44 0.37 37.23
C ILE A 279 -3.81 1.45 36.21
N VAL A 280 -5.08 1.87 36.17
CA VAL A 280 -5.53 2.95 35.27
C VAL A 280 -4.84 4.27 35.59
N ASP A 281 -4.60 4.57 36.89
CA ASP A 281 -3.84 5.75 37.32
C ASP A 281 -2.37 5.71 36.83
N GLU A 282 -1.78 4.52 36.64
CA GLU A 282 -0.44 4.39 36.02
C GLU A 282 -0.47 4.61 34.50
N CYS A 283 -1.63 4.47 33.84
CA CYS A 283 -1.78 4.74 32.41
C CYS A 283 -1.93 6.24 32.07
N LYS A 284 -1.98 7.11 33.08
CA LYS A 284 -2.04 8.59 32.98
C LYS A 284 -3.12 9.14 32.04
N GLY A 285 -4.25 8.43 31.92
CA GLY A 285 -5.36 8.87 31.05
C GLY A 285 -5.09 8.72 29.54
N LEU A 286 -4.02 8.02 29.14
CA LEU A 286 -3.66 7.84 27.74
C LEU A 286 -4.42 6.63 27.13
N PRO A 287 -5.28 6.83 26.11
CA PRO A 287 -6.16 5.77 25.62
C PRO A 287 -5.42 4.50 25.16
N ILE A 288 -4.32 4.65 24.43
CA ILE A 288 -3.52 3.51 23.95
C ILE A 288 -2.97 2.69 25.11
N ALA A 289 -2.42 3.35 26.15
CA ALA A 289 -1.91 2.69 27.35
C ALA A 289 -3.02 1.94 28.10
N ILE A 290 -4.18 2.59 28.31
CA ILE A 290 -5.34 2.02 29.00
C ILE A 290 -5.84 0.75 28.28
N ILE A 291 -6.04 0.84 26.96
CA ILE A 291 -6.56 -0.27 26.17
C ILE A 291 -5.56 -1.43 26.16
N THR A 292 -4.28 -1.15 25.88
CA THR A 292 -3.23 -2.17 25.80
C THR A 292 -3.04 -2.89 27.13
N VAL A 293 -2.98 -2.17 28.27
CA VAL A 293 -2.88 -2.80 29.60
C VAL A 293 -4.14 -3.57 29.96
N GLY A 294 -5.33 -3.01 29.70
CA GLY A 294 -6.60 -3.70 29.95
C GLY A 294 -6.68 -5.03 29.18
N LYS A 295 -6.34 -5.02 27.88
CA LYS A 295 -6.30 -6.25 27.07
C LYS A 295 -5.19 -7.21 27.50
N ALA A 296 -4.03 -6.71 27.96
CA ALA A 296 -2.95 -7.54 28.51
C ALA A 296 -3.32 -8.29 29.80
N LEU A 297 -4.28 -7.76 30.56
CA LEU A 297 -4.76 -8.39 31.79
C LEU A 297 -5.90 -9.38 31.55
N LEU A 298 -6.47 -9.48 30.35
CA LEU A 298 -7.46 -10.51 30.04
C LEU A 298 -6.81 -11.80 29.51
N PRO A 299 -7.36 -13.00 29.76
CA PRO A 299 -8.56 -13.31 30.54
C PRO A 299 -8.25 -13.52 32.03
N SER A 300 -7.24 -12.85 32.61
CA SER A 300 -6.82 -13.11 33.98
C SER A 300 -7.98 -12.99 34.96
N ASN A 301 -8.18 -14.05 35.74
CA ASN A 301 -9.17 -14.11 36.81
C ASN A 301 -8.53 -13.97 38.20
N GLY A 302 -7.22 -13.73 38.27
CA GLY A 302 -6.44 -13.83 39.49
C GLY A 302 -6.00 -12.47 40.02
N LYS A 303 -6.49 -12.07 41.20
CA LYS A 303 -6.06 -10.85 41.90
C LYS A 303 -4.54 -10.69 42.04
N HIS A 304 -3.81 -11.79 42.18
CA HIS A 304 -2.35 -11.76 42.26
C HIS A 304 -1.70 -11.27 40.96
N GLU A 305 -2.21 -11.67 39.80
CA GLU A 305 -1.67 -11.23 38.50
C GLU A 305 -1.85 -9.73 38.29
N TRP A 306 -2.99 -9.17 38.73
CA TRP A 306 -3.25 -7.74 38.69
C TRP A 306 -2.33 -6.95 39.64
N LYS A 307 -2.09 -7.48 40.85
CA LYS A 307 -1.12 -6.87 41.79
C LYS A 307 0.31 -6.92 41.26
N THR A 308 0.70 -8.01 40.61
CA THR A 308 2.01 -8.12 39.95
C THR A 308 2.14 -7.09 38.83
N ALA A 309 1.13 -6.97 37.97
CA ALA A 309 1.13 -5.97 36.89
C ALA A 309 1.21 -4.53 37.43
N LEU A 310 0.47 -4.21 38.48
CA LEU A 310 0.55 -2.91 39.15
C LEU A 310 1.96 -2.63 39.69
N HIS A 311 2.59 -3.63 40.31
CA HIS A 311 3.95 -3.52 40.80
C HIS A 311 4.95 -3.30 39.66
N GLU A 312 4.84 -4.06 38.57
CA GLU A 312 5.68 -3.90 37.37
C GLU A 312 5.56 -2.51 36.75
N LEU A 313 4.34 -1.94 36.67
CA LEU A 313 4.13 -0.58 36.16
C LEU A 313 4.78 0.48 37.08
N LYS A 314 4.55 0.39 38.39
CA LYS A 314 5.09 1.34 39.37
C LYS A 314 6.61 1.35 39.47
N HIS A 315 7.23 0.21 39.20
CA HIS A 315 8.67 0.04 39.30
C HIS A 315 9.33 -0.11 37.91
N SER A 316 8.63 0.29 36.86
CA SER A 316 9.14 0.26 35.49
C SER A 316 10.29 1.26 35.30
N LEU A 317 11.23 0.90 34.44
CA LEU A 317 12.32 1.78 33.99
C LEU A 317 12.11 2.01 32.49
N PRO A 318 11.29 3.00 32.10
CA PRO A 318 10.99 3.25 30.71
C PRO A 318 12.22 3.78 29.97
N GLU A 319 12.34 3.36 28.71
CA GLU A 319 13.34 3.94 27.83
C GLU A 319 12.91 5.32 27.36
N ASN A 320 13.89 6.18 27.11
CA ASN A 320 13.63 7.50 26.57
C ASN A 320 13.46 7.41 25.05
N ILE A 321 12.21 7.35 24.60
CA ILE A 321 11.87 7.49 23.18
C ILE A 321 11.44 8.94 22.94
N PRO A 322 12.14 9.71 22.07
CA PRO A 322 11.81 11.10 21.82
C PRO A 322 10.33 11.31 21.43
N GLY A 323 9.65 12.22 22.12
CA GLY A 323 8.24 12.53 21.85
C GLY A 323 7.23 11.50 22.41
N MET A 324 7.68 10.52 23.19
CA MET A 324 6.82 9.55 23.85
C MET A 324 6.82 9.75 25.37
N GLU A 325 5.63 9.72 25.98
CA GLU A 325 5.48 9.70 27.43
C GLU A 325 6.01 8.38 28.02
N PRO A 326 6.85 8.39 29.07
CA PRO A 326 7.48 7.19 29.61
C PRO A 326 6.48 6.10 30.03
N GLU A 327 5.31 6.49 30.53
CA GLU A 327 4.25 5.57 30.96
C GLU A 327 3.66 4.76 29.80
N VAL A 328 3.65 5.32 28.58
CA VAL A 328 3.20 4.60 27.38
C VAL A 328 4.13 3.44 27.07
N TYR A 329 5.44 3.68 27.11
CA TYR A 329 6.44 2.62 26.95
C TYR A 329 6.21 1.52 27.99
N SER A 330 6.07 1.87 29.27
CA SER A 330 5.87 0.90 30.35
C SER A 330 4.60 0.07 30.17
N CYS A 331 3.51 0.69 29.73
CA CYS A 331 2.23 0.03 29.49
C CYS A 331 2.29 -0.96 28.31
N ILE A 332 2.87 -0.55 27.18
CA ILE A 332 3.02 -1.41 26.00
C ILE A 332 4.02 -2.53 26.28
N LYS A 333 5.13 -2.23 26.97
CA LYS A 333 6.12 -3.22 27.40
C LYS A 333 5.50 -4.27 28.32
N LEU A 334 4.67 -3.88 29.29
CA LEU A 334 3.94 -4.84 30.12
C LEU A 334 3.10 -5.80 29.27
N SER A 335 2.40 -5.28 28.26
CA SER A 335 1.60 -6.11 27.35
C SER A 335 2.46 -7.06 26.52
N TYR A 336 3.63 -6.60 26.05
CA TYR A 336 4.60 -7.46 25.38
C TYR A 336 5.14 -8.57 26.30
N ASP A 337 5.53 -8.22 27.53
CA ASP A 337 6.12 -9.17 28.48
C ASP A 337 5.13 -10.28 28.86
N LYS A 338 3.83 -9.96 28.89
CA LYS A 338 2.70 -10.88 29.13
C LYS A 338 2.26 -11.72 27.92
N LEU A 339 2.91 -11.61 26.75
CA LEU A 339 2.61 -12.48 25.61
C LEU A 339 2.95 -13.95 25.92
N ASP A 340 2.07 -14.85 25.47
CA ASP A 340 2.00 -16.24 25.90
C ASP A 340 3.24 -17.08 25.54
N SER A 341 4.02 -16.67 24.53
CA SER A 341 5.25 -17.37 24.15
C SER A 341 6.29 -16.45 23.49
N ASP A 342 7.55 -16.88 23.52
CA ASP A 342 8.65 -16.20 22.80
C ASP A 342 8.45 -16.19 21.28
N GLU A 343 7.64 -17.11 20.73
CA GLU A 343 7.30 -17.13 19.30
C GLU A 343 6.34 -16.00 18.95
N VAL A 344 5.33 -15.74 19.78
CA VAL A 344 4.40 -14.61 19.61
C VAL A 344 5.16 -13.29 19.78
N LYS A 345 6.06 -13.22 20.76
CA LYS A 345 6.97 -12.08 20.94
C LYS A 345 7.84 -11.87 19.71
N SER A 346 8.43 -12.92 19.16
CA SER A 346 9.25 -12.83 17.94
C SER A 346 8.44 -12.36 16.73
N CYS A 347 7.22 -12.85 16.56
CA CYS A 347 6.29 -12.40 15.52
C CYS A 347 5.97 -10.89 15.66
N PHE A 348 5.71 -10.42 16.88
CA PHE A 348 5.52 -8.99 17.17
C PHE A 348 6.75 -8.16 16.79
N LEU A 349 7.96 -8.60 17.16
CA LEU A 349 9.18 -7.85 16.83
C LEU A 349 9.48 -7.85 15.32
N LEU A 350 9.13 -8.90 14.57
CA LEU A 350 9.26 -8.89 13.10
C LEU A 350 8.39 -7.79 12.46
N CYS A 351 7.23 -7.48 13.05
CA CYS A 351 6.35 -6.42 12.53
C CYS A 351 7.00 -5.02 12.60
N CYS A 352 7.91 -4.78 13.54
CA CYS A 352 8.54 -3.45 13.67
C CYS A 352 9.58 -3.15 12.58
N LEU A 353 9.95 -4.15 11.77
CA LEU A 353 10.85 -3.97 10.63
C LEU A 353 10.23 -3.14 9.51
N PHE A 354 8.89 -3.00 9.48
CA PHE A 354 8.16 -2.26 8.45
C PHE A 354 8.08 -0.75 8.77
N PRO A 355 7.79 0.11 7.78
CA PRO A 355 7.56 1.54 8.02
C PRO A 355 6.35 1.81 8.92
N GLU A 356 6.25 3.04 9.42
CA GLU A 356 5.03 3.54 10.05
C GLU A 356 3.85 3.47 9.08
N ASP A 357 2.66 3.18 9.61
CA ASP A 357 1.38 3.04 8.90
C ASP A 357 1.33 2.04 7.73
N TYR A 358 2.39 1.26 7.54
CA TYR A 358 2.51 0.27 6.47
C TYR A 358 1.52 -0.88 6.65
N ASP A 359 0.84 -1.23 5.57
CA ASP A 359 0.01 -2.44 5.48
C ASP A 359 0.92 -3.67 5.34
N ILE A 360 1.25 -4.30 6.48
CA ILE A 360 2.17 -5.44 6.55
C ILE A 360 1.44 -6.69 6.05
N PRO A 361 1.83 -7.30 4.90
CA PRO A 361 1.24 -8.56 4.48
C PRO A 361 1.63 -9.66 5.46
N ILE A 362 0.65 -10.43 5.95
CA ILE A 362 0.91 -11.52 6.91
C ILE A 362 1.92 -12.52 6.34
N GLU A 363 1.87 -12.76 5.03
CA GLU A 363 2.77 -13.67 4.32
C GLU A 363 4.25 -13.24 4.40
N TYR A 364 4.57 -11.96 4.63
CA TYR A 364 5.96 -11.55 4.85
C TYR A 364 6.49 -12.11 6.17
N LEU A 365 5.65 -12.08 7.22
CA LEU A 365 5.99 -12.65 8.52
C LEU A 365 6.14 -14.17 8.43
N VAL A 366 5.34 -14.84 7.60
CA VAL A 366 5.48 -16.28 7.31
C VAL A 366 6.85 -16.57 6.70
N ARG A 367 7.23 -15.85 5.65
CA ARG A 367 8.52 -16.05 4.97
C ARG A 367 9.71 -15.73 5.88
N TYR A 368 9.60 -14.67 6.69
CA TYR A 368 10.66 -14.28 7.62
C TYR A 368 10.81 -15.28 8.77
N GLY A 369 9.67 -15.75 9.30
CA GLY A 369 9.62 -16.81 10.30
C GLY A 369 10.29 -18.08 9.81
N ALA A 370 9.86 -18.55 8.62
CA ALA A 370 10.35 -19.78 8.00
C ALA A 370 11.85 -19.71 7.71
N GLY A 371 12.31 -18.68 7.00
CA GLY A 371 13.71 -18.57 6.62
C GLY A 371 14.67 -18.45 7.80
N ARG A 372 14.24 -17.83 8.91
CA ARG A 372 15.02 -17.76 10.16
C ARG A 372 14.88 -19.00 11.05
N ALA A 373 13.96 -19.92 10.73
CA ALA A 373 13.53 -21.01 11.60
C ALA A 373 13.08 -20.50 13.00
N THR A 374 12.27 -19.44 13.01
CA THR A 374 11.85 -18.74 14.24
C THR A 374 10.82 -19.54 15.02
N PHE A 375 9.90 -20.21 14.31
CA PHE A 375 8.75 -20.88 14.93
C PHE A 375 8.98 -22.39 15.00
N ARG A 376 8.61 -23.00 16.13
CA ARG A 376 8.86 -24.41 16.41
C ARG A 376 7.77 -25.28 15.76
N ASN A 377 8.15 -26.53 15.45
CA ASN A 377 7.27 -27.58 14.95
C ASN A 377 6.57 -27.26 13.62
N THR A 378 7.23 -26.55 12.71
CA THR A 378 6.74 -26.32 11.35
C THR A 378 7.53 -27.19 10.38
N ASN A 379 6.83 -28.11 9.72
CA ASN A 379 7.44 -28.99 8.71
C ASN A 379 7.11 -28.52 7.29
N THR A 380 6.12 -27.65 7.15
CA THR A 380 5.64 -27.11 5.88
C THR A 380 5.37 -25.61 5.99
N ILE A 381 5.35 -24.92 4.85
CA ILE A 381 4.98 -23.49 4.81
C ILE A 381 3.52 -23.25 5.23
N GLU A 382 2.65 -24.25 5.06
CA GLU A 382 1.25 -24.21 5.52
C GLU A 382 1.19 -24.19 7.06
N ASP A 383 2.00 -25.01 7.72
CA ASP A 383 2.10 -25.03 9.18
C ASP A 383 2.60 -23.67 9.71
N GLU A 384 3.63 -23.12 9.06
CA GLU A 384 4.17 -21.79 9.38
C GLU A 384 3.08 -20.71 9.25
N ARG A 385 2.35 -20.71 8.14
CA ARG A 385 1.24 -19.77 7.89
C ARG A 385 0.19 -19.86 8.98
N ASN A 386 -0.31 -21.06 9.26
CA ASN A 386 -1.32 -21.28 10.31
C ASN A 386 -0.86 -20.76 11.68
N ARG A 387 0.42 -20.94 12.03
CA ARG A 387 0.99 -20.40 13.27
C ARG A 387 1.03 -18.89 13.27
N VAL A 388 1.53 -18.27 12.21
CA VAL A 388 1.61 -16.81 12.11
C VAL A 388 0.22 -16.19 12.21
N HIS A 389 -0.80 -16.74 11.52
CA HIS A 389 -2.18 -16.26 11.67
C HIS A 389 -2.70 -16.38 13.11
N SER A 390 -2.37 -17.47 13.80
CA SER A 390 -2.70 -17.62 15.23
C SER A 390 -2.01 -16.56 16.10
N PHE A 391 -0.72 -16.28 15.86
CA PHE A 391 0.04 -15.24 16.57
C PHE A 391 -0.54 -13.85 16.31
N VAL A 392 -0.84 -13.52 15.05
CA VAL A 392 -1.50 -12.27 14.65
C VAL A 392 -2.83 -12.13 15.38
N GLY A 393 -3.65 -13.19 15.44
CA GLY A 393 -4.90 -13.19 16.19
C GLY A 393 -4.71 -12.89 17.68
N GLN A 394 -3.66 -13.42 18.30
CA GLN A 394 -3.33 -13.12 19.70
C GLN A 394 -2.89 -11.66 19.89
N LEU A 395 -2.01 -11.16 19.03
CA LEU A 395 -1.51 -9.78 19.07
C LEU A 395 -2.62 -8.75 18.84
N LYS A 396 -3.55 -9.01 17.91
CA LYS A 396 -4.76 -8.19 17.69
C LYS A 396 -5.66 -8.16 18.93
N ARG A 397 -5.89 -9.31 19.57
CA ARG A 397 -6.67 -9.37 20.83
C ARG A 397 -6.04 -8.55 21.96
N ARG A 398 -4.72 -8.37 21.95
CA ARG A 398 -3.95 -7.55 22.90
C ARG A 398 -3.85 -6.07 22.49
N TYR A 399 -4.40 -5.69 21.35
CA TYR A 399 -4.28 -4.33 20.78
C TYR A 399 -2.82 -3.92 20.51
N LEU A 400 -1.95 -4.90 20.25
CA LEU A 400 -0.57 -4.69 19.80
C LEU A 400 -0.45 -4.67 18.27
N LEU A 401 -1.49 -5.18 17.58
CA LEU A 401 -1.68 -5.10 16.15
C LEU A 401 -3.13 -4.71 15.85
N MET A 402 -3.36 -4.14 14.67
CA MET A 402 -4.65 -3.70 14.17
C MET A 402 -4.98 -4.39 12.85
N ASP A 403 -6.27 -4.41 12.51
CA ASP A 403 -6.73 -4.78 11.17
C ASP A 403 -6.29 -3.73 10.14
N SER A 404 -6.00 -4.19 8.94
CA SER A 404 -5.75 -3.36 7.76
C SER A 404 -7.03 -3.29 6.91
N GLU A 405 -7.15 -2.24 6.10
CA GLU A 405 -8.17 -2.17 5.05
C GLU A 405 -7.83 -3.09 3.86
N GLU A 406 -6.55 -3.40 3.69
CA GLU A 406 -6.05 -4.33 2.68
C GLU A 406 -6.20 -5.78 3.17
N GLU A 407 -6.69 -6.64 2.28
CA GLU A 407 -6.89 -8.06 2.57
C GLU A 407 -5.56 -8.74 2.92
N GLU A 408 -5.59 -9.68 3.87
CA GLU A 408 -4.40 -10.42 4.34
C GLU A 408 -3.25 -9.53 4.88
N CYS A 409 -3.58 -8.30 5.29
CA CYS A 409 -2.63 -7.36 5.89
C CYS A 409 -2.98 -7.01 7.34
N ILE A 410 -1.99 -6.50 8.07
CA ILE A 410 -2.11 -5.98 9.43
C ILE A 410 -1.41 -4.63 9.54
N LYS A 411 -1.80 -3.84 10.55
CA LYS A 411 -1.09 -2.60 10.92
C LYS A 411 -0.52 -2.67 12.32
N MET A 412 0.61 -2.00 12.52
CA MET A 412 1.17 -1.72 13.84
C MET A 412 1.13 -0.21 14.05
N HIS A 413 0.48 0.23 15.13
CA HIS A 413 0.41 1.65 15.48
C HIS A 413 1.83 2.19 15.71
N ASP A 414 2.12 3.40 15.25
CA ASP A 414 3.44 4.04 15.33
C ASP A 414 4.09 4.00 16.74
N ILE A 415 3.36 4.34 17.80
CA ILE A 415 3.79 4.28 19.20
C ILE A 415 4.13 2.84 19.61
N VAL A 416 3.31 1.86 19.21
CA VAL A 416 3.56 0.44 19.51
C VAL A 416 4.80 -0.03 18.77
N ARG A 417 4.99 0.42 17.53
CA ARG A 417 6.17 0.15 16.72
C ARG A 417 7.43 0.73 17.33
N ASP A 418 7.41 1.96 17.84
CA ASP A 418 8.56 2.58 18.50
C ASP A 418 8.98 1.83 19.76
N VAL A 419 8.00 1.40 20.57
CA VAL A 419 8.26 0.52 21.72
C VAL A 419 8.84 -0.82 21.26
N ALA A 420 8.30 -1.41 20.18
CA ALA A 420 8.81 -2.65 19.62
C ALA A 420 10.26 -2.52 19.12
N ILE A 421 10.61 -1.43 18.44
CA ILE A 421 11.97 -1.13 17.99
C ILE A 421 12.90 -1.00 19.21
N SER A 422 12.48 -0.25 20.24
CA SER A 422 13.26 -0.10 21.47
C SER A 422 13.53 -1.43 22.17
N ILE A 423 12.52 -2.30 22.26
CA ILE A 423 12.68 -3.66 22.80
C ILE A 423 13.59 -4.51 21.90
N ALA A 424 13.36 -4.50 20.60
CA ALA A 424 14.09 -5.32 19.63
C ALA A 424 15.57 -4.91 19.49
N SER A 425 15.91 -3.63 19.72
CA SER A 425 17.28 -3.11 19.60
C SER A 425 18.26 -3.70 20.62
N LYS A 426 17.75 -4.33 21.68
CA LYS A 426 18.53 -4.83 22.80
C LYS A 426 18.77 -6.33 22.74
N ASP A 427 19.66 -6.81 23.61
CA ASP A 427 19.83 -8.24 23.83
C ASP A 427 18.51 -8.88 24.33
N PRO A 428 18.14 -10.07 23.84
CA PRO A 428 18.91 -10.94 22.93
C PRO A 428 18.66 -10.68 21.42
N HIS A 429 17.77 -9.75 21.06
CA HIS A 429 17.26 -9.62 19.69
C HIS A 429 18.20 -8.86 18.75
N LYS A 430 18.70 -7.68 19.16
CA LYS A 430 19.60 -6.83 18.38
C LYS A 430 19.08 -6.56 16.95
N PHE A 431 17.90 -5.96 16.83
CA PHE A 431 17.37 -5.48 15.56
C PHE A 431 17.79 -4.02 15.33
N MET A 432 17.94 -3.64 14.07
CA MET A 432 18.13 -2.24 13.68
C MET A 432 17.13 -1.87 12.58
N VAL A 433 16.39 -0.79 12.79
CA VAL A 433 15.47 -0.22 11.80
C VAL A 433 15.89 1.22 11.54
N ARG A 434 16.14 1.58 10.28
CA ARG A 434 16.65 2.92 9.91
C ARG A 434 15.91 3.44 8.68
N SER A 435 15.32 4.63 8.78
CA SER A 435 14.78 5.39 7.65
C SER A 435 15.77 6.48 7.22
N PHE A 436 15.85 6.74 5.90
CA PHE A 436 16.74 7.73 5.29
C PHE A 436 16.02 9.00 4.79
N ASP A 437 14.76 9.21 5.19
CA ASP A 437 13.93 10.33 4.73
C ASP A 437 14.27 11.70 5.33
N THR A 438 15.20 11.74 6.29
CA THR A 438 15.58 12.97 7.00
C THR A 438 16.98 13.43 6.57
N GLU A 439 17.09 14.64 6.01
CA GLU A 439 18.38 15.31 5.70
C GLU A 439 19.24 15.63 6.97
N GLY A 440 18.98 14.98 8.10
CA GLY A 440 19.64 15.29 9.38
C GLY A 440 19.77 14.14 10.39
N GLY A 441 19.47 12.89 10.03
CA GLY A 441 19.53 11.74 10.95
C GLY A 441 20.86 10.95 10.93
N ASP A 442 21.58 10.96 12.05
CA ASP A 442 22.60 9.97 12.47
C ASP A 442 23.67 9.54 11.43
N GLY A 443 24.23 10.51 10.70
CA GLY A 443 25.43 10.32 9.87
C GLY A 443 25.23 9.48 8.60
N GLY A 444 23.99 9.23 8.18
CA GLY A 444 23.68 8.49 6.95
C GLY A 444 24.35 7.10 6.87
N TRP A 445 24.95 6.79 5.72
CA TRP A 445 25.68 5.52 5.50
C TRP A 445 26.86 5.33 6.46
N SER A 446 27.60 6.41 6.77
CA SER A 446 28.75 6.34 7.67
C SER A 446 28.36 5.94 9.11
N GLY A 447 27.21 6.42 9.58
CA GLY A 447 26.66 6.04 10.88
C GLY A 447 26.23 4.57 10.91
N LEU A 448 25.60 4.11 9.82
CA LEU A 448 25.16 2.71 9.67
C LEU A 448 26.37 1.77 9.72
N GLN A 449 27.42 2.07 8.95
CA GLN A 449 28.62 1.24 8.88
C GLN A 449 29.35 1.20 10.23
N LYS A 450 29.43 2.34 10.93
CA LYS A 450 30.01 2.41 12.28
C LYS A 450 29.23 1.52 13.25
N ALA A 451 27.90 1.59 13.21
CA ALA A 451 27.03 0.76 14.06
C ALA A 451 27.24 -0.73 13.79
N THR A 452 27.19 -1.17 12.53
CA THR A 452 27.34 -2.60 12.18
C THR A 452 28.75 -3.14 12.43
N ASN A 453 29.77 -2.29 12.43
CA ASN A 453 31.14 -2.69 12.77
C ASN A 453 31.37 -2.82 14.29
N GLN A 454 30.59 -2.09 15.09
CA GLN A 454 30.74 -2.05 16.55
C GLN A 454 29.81 -3.04 17.26
N GLU A 455 28.65 -3.32 16.68
CA GLU A 455 27.62 -4.16 17.26
C GLU A 455 27.27 -5.34 16.34
N HIS A 456 26.73 -6.40 16.94
CA HIS A 456 26.22 -7.53 16.19
C HIS A 456 24.69 -7.48 16.15
N TYR A 457 24.13 -7.23 14.97
CA TYR A 457 22.68 -7.24 14.73
C TYR A 457 22.23 -8.58 14.15
N SER A 458 21.07 -9.08 14.59
CA SER A 458 20.46 -10.29 14.02
C SER A 458 19.47 -9.96 12.89
N ALA A 459 18.89 -8.76 12.88
CA ALA A 459 18.02 -8.28 11.81
C ALA A 459 18.25 -6.80 11.52
N ILE A 460 18.24 -6.43 10.24
CA ILE A 460 18.38 -5.03 9.80
C ILE A 460 17.27 -4.72 8.78
N SER A 461 16.56 -3.62 8.99
CA SER A 461 15.63 -3.03 8.02
C SER A 461 16.08 -1.62 7.64
N LEU A 462 16.33 -1.40 6.36
CA LEU A 462 16.66 -0.09 5.80
C LEU A 462 15.49 0.41 4.93
N ILE A 463 14.92 1.55 5.30
CA ILE A 463 13.72 2.14 4.69
C ILE A 463 14.11 3.39 3.91
N ASN A 464 13.56 3.53 2.70
CA ASN A 464 13.85 4.60 1.75
C ASN A 464 15.35 4.77 1.50
N PHE A 465 16.03 3.63 1.50
CA PHE A 465 17.47 3.55 1.39
C PHE A 465 17.92 3.96 -0.02
N LYS A 466 18.57 5.12 -0.12
CA LYS A 466 19.25 5.58 -1.33
C LYS A 466 20.72 5.21 -1.26
N LEU A 467 21.20 4.58 -2.31
CA LEU A 467 22.59 4.20 -2.45
C LEU A 467 23.34 5.26 -3.24
N ASP A 468 24.36 5.84 -2.63
CA ASP A 468 25.34 6.68 -3.33
C ASP A 468 26.32 5.79 -4.08
N GLU A 469 26.64 6.12 -5.34
CA GLU A 469 27.54 5.34 -6.19
C GLU A 469 29.00 5.28 -5.67
N ASP A 470 29.37 6.20 -4.77
CA ASP A 470 30.74 6.43 -4.31
C ASP A 470 31.15 5.60 -3.07
N ASN A 471 30.24 4.82 -2.46
CA ASN A 471 30.50 4.14 -1.17
C ASN A 471 31.05 2.71 -1.32
N THR A 472 32.33 2.54 -1.63
CA THR A 472 32.90 1.20 -1.93
C THR A 472 32.96 0.20 -0.77
N ASP A 473 32.72 0.63 0.46
CA ASP A 473 32.80 -0.20 1.68
C ASP A 473 31.40 -0.67 2.08
N GLY A 474 31.02 -1.86 1.58
CA GLY A 474 29.72 -2.47 1.86
C GLY A 474 29.47 -2.78 3.35
N LEU A 475 28.22 -3.12 3.67
CA LEU A 475 27.78 -3.48 5.02
C LEU A 475 28.42 -4.79 5.48
N GLU A 476 29.14 -4.74 6.60
CA GLU A 476 29.70 -5.92 7.28
C GLU A 476 28.92 -6.21 8.56
N CYS A 477 28.22 -7.34 8.63
CA CYS A 477 27.58 -7.81 9.86
C CYS A 477 27.54 -9.34 9.89
N GLN A 478 28.37 -9.95 10.75
CA GLN A 478 28.62 -11.40 10.69
C GLN A 478 27.45 -12.25 11.21
N LYS A 479 26.71 -11.75 12.21
CA LYS A 479 25.57 -12.45 12.85
C LYS A 479 24.21 -12.08 12.24
N LEU A 480 24.22 -11.37 11.12
CA LEU A 480 23.00 -10.90 10.48
C LEU A 480 22.26 -12.08 9.86
N GLU A 481 21.05 -12.36 10.34
CA GLU A 481 20.21 -13.43 9.82
C GLU A 481 19.14 -12.91 8.85
N LEU A 482 18.67 -11.68 9.06
CA LEU A 482 17.63 -11.05 8.23
C LEU A 482 18.07 -9.66 7.77
N LEU A 483 18.03 -9.44 6.46
CA LEU A 483 18.21 -8.12 5.86
C LEU A 483 16.97 -7.77 5.02
N GLN A 484 16.35 -6.65 5.34
CA GLN A 484 15.22 -6.08 4.60
C GLN A 484 15.62 -4.70 4.05
N LEU A 485 15.33 -4.49 2.77
CA LEU A 485 15.55 -3.24 2.06
C LEU A 485 14.24 -2.81 1.44
N ILE A 486 13.74 -1.65 1.86
CA ILE A 486 12.52 -1.03 1.34
C ILE A 486 12.91 0.25 0.62
N ASN A 487 12.55 0.35 -0.65
CA ASN A 487 12.69 1.61 -1.37
C ASN A 487 11.65 1.66 -2.49
N PHE A 488 10.68 2.57 -2.38
CA PHE A 488 9.68 2.83 -3.42
C PHE A 488 10.03 4.04 -4.30
N SER A 489 11.16 4.71 -4.04
CA SER A 489 11.68 5.76 -4.90
C SER A 489 12.42 5.15 -6.09
N SER A 490 12.32 5.77 -7.27
CA SER A 490 12.78 5.23 -8.56
C SER A 490 14.30 5.20 -8.73
N SER A 491 15.08 5.12 -7.65
CA SER A 491 16.55 5.08 -7.69
C SER A 491 17.04 3.67 -8.03
N GLU A 492 18.00 3.58 -8.96
CA GLU A 492 18.69 2.33 -9.29
C GLU A 492 19.54 1.83 -8.11
N TYR A 493 19.55 0.51 -7.90
CA TYR A 493 20.34 -0.14 -6.86
C TYR A 493 21.82 -0.33 -7.26
N SER A 494 22.76 -0.10 -6.32
CA SER A 494 24.21 -0.27 -6.50
C SER A 494 24.89 -1.12 -5.39
N HIS A 495 26.10 -1.63 -5.61
CA HIS A 495 26.72 -2.73 -4.82
C HIS A 495 27.14 -2.40 -3.39
N HIS A 496 26.48 -2.96 -2.36
CA HIS A 496 26.88 -2.57 -0.99
C HIS A 496 26.78 -3.66 0.10
N PHE A 497 26.77 -4.96 -0.22
CA PHE A 497 26.84 -6.01 0.81
C PHE A 497 28.12 -6.83 0.65
N LYS A 498 28.99 -6.79 1.65
CA LYS A 498 30.22 -7.60 1.69
C LYS A 498 30.24 -8.36 3.01
N ARG A 499 30.41 -9.68 2.97
CA ARG A 499 30.60 -10.54 4.17
C ARG A 499 29.37 -10.66 5.10
N LEU A 500 28.20 -10.97 4.53
CA LEU A 500 27.03 -11.44 5.29
C LEU A 500 27.04 -12.98 5.36
N LYS A 501 27.67 -13.53 6.41
CA LYS A 501 27.97 -14.96 6.49
C LYS A 501 26.82 -15.82 7.00
N GLU A 502 26.00 -15.29 7.89
CA GLU A 502 24.89 -16.02 8.53
C GLU A 502 23.52 -15.60 7.97
N LEU A 503 23.49 -14.93 6.82
CA LEU A 503 22.26 -14.38 6.26
C LEU A 503 21.34 -15.50 5.78
N LYS A 504 20.15 -15.57 6.38
CA LYS A 504 19.11 -16.56 6.10
C LYS A 504 17.96 -16.00 5.29
N VAL A 505 17.60 -14.74 5.53
CA VAL A 505 16.49 -14.04 4.89
C VAL A 505 16.99 -12.76 4.26
N LEU A 506 16.71 -12.60 2.97
CA LEU A 506 16.95 -11.36 2.24
C LEU A 506 15.65 -10.91 1.56
N ALA A 507 15.23 -9.69 1.85
CA ALA A 507 14.02 -9.11 1.29
C ALA A 507 14.32 -7.75 0.64
N PHE A 508 13.99 -7.64 -0.65
CA PHE A 508 13.93 -6.39 -1.40
C PHE A 508 12.46 -6.09 -1.68
N LEU A 509 12.00 -4.91 -1.27
CA LEU A 509 10.61 -4.49 -1.39
C LEU A 509 10.55 -3.15 -2.14
N GLY A 510 9.83 -3.13 -3.26
CA GLY A 510 9.57 -1.91 -4.05
C GLY A 510 10.70 -1.48 -5.00
N MET A 511 11.77 -2.26 -5.15
CA MET A 511 13.04 -1.78 -5.71
C MET A 511 13.16 -1.92 -7.23
N ASP A 512 13.79 -0.94 -7.89
CA ASP A 512 14.23 -1.08 -9.29
C ASP A 512 15.65 -1.65 -9.37
N MET A 513 15.73 -2.95 -9.65
CA MET A 513 16.97 -3.69 -9.80
C MET A 513 17.29 -4.00 -11.27
N SER A 514 16.52 -3.49 -12.21
CA SER A 514 16.65 -3.83 -13.63
C SER A 514 18.00 -3.40 -14.21
N GLY A 515 18.48 -2.20 -13.88
CA GLY A 515 19.82 -1.72 -14.25
C GLY A 515 20.94 -2.54 -13.60
N TYR A 516 20.80 -2.86 -12.31
CA TYR A 516 21.76 -3.65 -11.57
C TYR A 516 21.92 -5.06 -12.16
N LEU A 517 20.81 -5.76 -12.37
CA LEU A 517 20.78 -7.15 -12.82
C LEU A 517 21.13 -7.29 -14.31
N ALA A 518 20.81 -6.29 -15.14
CA ALA A 518 21.22 -6.25 -16.55
C ALA A 518 22.76 -6.27 -16.74
N SER A 519 23.51 -5.78 -15.75
CA SER A 519 24.99 -5.82 -15.80
C SER A 519 25.58 -7.22 -15.53
N LYS A 520 24.75 -8.28 -15.43
CA LYS A 520 25.11 -9.67 -15.11
C LYS A 520 25.94 -9.83 -13.83
N ARG A 521 25.79 -8.88 -12.92
CA ARG A 521 26.48 -8.93 -11.64
C ARG A 521 25.72 -9.90 -10.74
N SER A 522 26.44 -10.79 -10.08
CA SER A 522 25.86 -11.59 -8.99
C SER A 522 25.33 -10.62 -7.94
N LEU A 523 24.19 -10.95 -7.31
CA LEU A 523 23.92 -10.35 -6.01
C LEU A 523 25.14 -10.69 -5.14
N ALA A 524 25.85 -9.67 -4.65
CA ALA A 524 27.01 -9.86 -3.78
C ALA A 524 26.53 -10.31 -2.39
N LEU A 525 25.88 -11.47 -2.31
CA LEU A 525 25.32 -12.04 -1.08
C LEU A 525 26.39 -12.89 -0.44
N GLY A 526 27.38 -12.25 0.20
CA GLY A 526 28.36 -12.92 1.08
C GLY A 526 28.64 -14.39 0.76
N GLU A 527 28.20 -15.28 1.66
CA GLU A 527 28.22 -16.74 1.46
C GLU A 527 26.79 -17.26 1.23
N PRO A 528 26.33 -17.47 -0.02
CA PRO A 528 24.92 -17.77 -0.35
C PRO A 528 24.41 -19.11 0.18
N LYS A 529 25.29 -19.93 0.77
CA LYS A 529 24.96 -21.26 1.32
C LYS A 529 24.00 -21.20 2.51
N TYR A 530 23.87 -20.06 3.17
CA TYR A 530 22.99 -19.94 4.35
C TYR A 530 21.65 -19.27 4.04
N LEU A 531 21.46 -18.80 2.81
CA LEU A 531 20.25 -18.09 2.41
C LEU A 531 19.13 -19.08 2.12
N HIS A 532 18.11 -19.12 2.97
CA HIS A 532 16.93 -19.97 2.81
C HIS A 532 15.74 -19.23 2.20
N THR A 533 15.68 -17.90 2.33
CA THR A 533 14.56 -17.10 1.83
C THR A 533 15.03 -15.86 1.09
N LEU A 534 14.53 -15.71 -0.15
CA LEU A 534 14.72 -14.53 -0.98
C LEU A 534 13.35 -13.97 -1.40
N CYS A 535 13.04 -12.78 -0.92
CA CYS A 535 11.83 -12.05 -1.30
C CYS A 535 12.19 -10.88 -2.21
N LEU A 536 11.73 -10.88 -3.45
CA LEU A 536 11.85 -9.79 -4.40
C LEU A 536 10.44 -9.31 -4.76
N GLU A 537 9.84 -8.47 -3.92
CA GLU A 537 8.43 -8.11 -4.05
C GLU A 537 8.25 -6.67 -4.48
N ASP A 538 7.26 -6.44 -5.34
CA ASP A 538 7.02 -5.13 -5.96
C ASP A 538 8.28 -4.56 -6.66
N CYS A 539 9.14 -5.45 -7.16
CA CYS A 539 10.44 -5.09 -7.74
C CYS A 539 10.40 -5.08 -9.27
N LYS A 540 11.28 -4.28 -9.90
CA LYS A 540 11.60 -4.41 -11.32
C LYS A 540 12.92 -5.12 -11.47
N LEU A 541 12.92 -6.30 -12.08
CA LEU A 541 14.02 -7.25 -11.97
C LEU A 541 14.78 -7.47 -13.27
N GLY A 542 14.11 -7.48 -14.43
CA GLY A 542 14.74 -7.88 -15.69
C GLY A 542 15.06 -9.40 -15.71
N ASP A 543 16.21 -9.78 -16.27
CA ASP A 543 16.71 -11.18 -16.25
C ASP A 543 17.52 -11.44 -14.98
N ILE A 544 17.09 -12.44 -14.22
CA ILE A 544 17.64 -12.80 -12.91
C ILE A 544 18.13 -14.26 -12.86
N SER A 545 18.17 -14.93 -14.01
CA SER A 545 18.55 -16.34 -14.12
C SER A 545 19.95 -16.62 -13.55
N HIS A 546 20.90 -15.70 -13.76
CA HIS A 546 22.28 -15.80 -13.25
C HIS A 546 22.38 -15.64 -11.73
N VAL A 547 21.39 -15.01 -11.10
CA VAL A 547 21.35 -14.81 -9.64
C VAL A 547 20.76 -16.04 -8.95
N ILE A 548 19.64 -16.55 -9.44
CA ILE A 548 18.95 -17.69 -8.80
C ILE A 548 19.79 -18.95 -8.95
N GLY A 549 20.44 -19.14 -10.11
CA GLY A 549 21.20 -20.35 -10.42
C GLY A 549 22.37 -20.65 -9.48
N VAL A 550 22.78 -19.71 -8.63
CA VAL A 550 23.87 -19.90 -7.64
C VAL A 550 23.38 -20.11 -6.21
N LEU A 551 22.07 -20.05 -5.95
CA LEU A 551 21.48 -20.17 -4.61
C LEU A 551 21.07 -21.62 -4.34
N GLU A 552 22.02 -22.45 -3.91
CA GLU A 552 21.84 -23.91 -3.79
C GLU A 552 20.90 -24.35 -2.63
N ASN A 553 20.80 -23.54 -1.57
CA ASN A 553 20.04 -23.88 -0.35
C ASN A 553 18.76 -23.03 -0.18
N LEU A 554 18.31 -22.39 -1.25
CA LEU A 554 17.12 -21.55 -1.21
C LEU A 554 15.86 -22.41 -1.10
N GLU A 555 15.06 -22.18 -0.05
CA GLU A 555 13.82 -22.90 0.21
C GLU A 555 12.59 -22.09 -0.24
N ILE A 556 12.67 -20.76 -0.09
CA ILE A 556 11.58 -19.84 -0.39
C ILE A 556 12.08 -18.76 -1.35
N LEU A 557 11.38 -18.62 -2.48
CA LEU A 557 11.59 -17.57 -3.47
C LEU A 557 10.27 -16.89 -3.78
N SER A 558 10.19 -15.58 -3.57
CA SER A 558 9.00 -14.77 -3.84
C SER A 558 9.29 -13.70 -4.89
N PHE A 559 8.41 -13.59 -5.88
CA PHE A 559 8.40 -12.55 -6.90
C PHE A 559 7.06 -11.81 -6.95
N ALA A 560 6.35 -11.76 -5.83
CA ALA A 560 5.00 -11.22 -5.81
C ALA A 560 4.99 -9.78 -6.33
N ARG A 561 4.11 -9.50 -7.30
CA ARG A 561 3.93 -8.19 -7.93
C ARG A 561 5.21 -7.61 -8.60
N SER A 562 6.19 -8.45 -8.92
CA SER A 562 7.44 -8.02 -9.57
C SER A 562 7.40 -8.18 -11.10
N ASP A 563 8.10 -7.28 -11.81
CA ASP A 563 8.29 -7.34 -13.27
C ASP A 563 9.56 -8.10 -13.62
N ILE A 564 9.40 -9.28 -14.23
CA ILE A 564 10.48 -10.18 -14.65
C ILE A 564 10.46 -10.29 -16.17
N ARG A 565 11.60 -10.07 -16.82
CA ARG A 565 11.78 -10.34 -18.25
C ARG A 565 12.46 -11.69 -18.41
N GLY A 566 11.72 -12.66 -18.96
CA GLY A 566 12.20 -14.01 -19.25
C GLY A 566 12.93 -14.13 -20.59
#